data_AF-A0A0C2YES1-F1
#
_entry.id   AF-A0A0C2YES1-F1
#
_cell.length_a   1.000
_cell.length_b   1.000
_cell.length_c   1.000
_cell.angle_alpha   90.00
_cell.angle_beta   90.00
_cell.angle_gamma   90.00
#
_symmetry.space_group_name_H-M   'P 1'
#
loop_
_entity.id
_entity.type
_entity.pdbx_description
1 polymer ?
#
loop_
_entity_poly.entity_id
_entity_poly.type
_entity_poly.pdbx_seq_one_letter_code
_entity_poly.pdbx_strand_id
1 'polypeptide(L)'
;MITPPPIFHTPVVLWSKLRVLTLSPFEEKGMACLRPILEVACNTLEELYLTNSTLGIDDQLPLAGLVDLSKLSRLRVFAIYPIIRCDEPGSTVIRDINTVLSTISASNTVTKLSFDFMICGEHPFGGCLDEDWEGIYDEVIRISSGKSLELDFYMALDKIMPEWEYYGEHELSKRIKGKATSLSGHPKIWTHFWNPSGAIQ
;
A
#
# COMPACT_ATOMS: atom_id res chain seq x y z
N MET A 1 5.78 -25.01 -10.12
CA MET A 1 4.59 -25.57 -10.82
C MET A 1 3.80 -26.38 -9.81
N ILE A 2 2.58 -25.98 -9.47
CA ILE A 2 1.68 -26.82 -8.67
C ILE A 2 0.99 -27.78 -9.63
N THR A 3 1.12 -29.08 -9.39
CA THR A 3 0.52 -30.11 -10.22
C THR A 3 -1.00 -29.98 -10.16
N PRO A 4 -1.72 -29.89 -11.29
CA PRO A 4 -3.16 -29.85 -11.27
C PRO A 4 -3.74 -31.16 -10.69
N PRO A 5 -4.94 -31.12 -10.09
CA PRO A 5 -5.67 -32.33 -9.73
C PRO A 5 -5.85 -33.25 -10.95
N PRO A 6 -5.97 -34.58 -10.78
CA PRO A 6 -6.01 -35.56 -11.86
C PRO A 6 -7.08 -35.31 -12.95
N ILE A 7 -8.08 -34.49 -12.64
CA ILE A 7 -9.24 -34.17 -13.48
C ILE A 7 -8.94 -33.00 -14.44
N PHE A 8 -7.91 -32.20 -14.16
CA PHE A 8 -7.54 -31.04 -14.97
C PHE A 8 -6.21 -31.30 -15.71
N HIS A 9 -6.27 -31.44 -17.03
CA HIS A 9 -5.08 -31.59 -17.88
C HIS A 9 -4.25 -30.30 -18.01
N THR A 10 -4.76 -29.19 -17.48
CA THR A 10 -4.09 -27.88 -17.38
C THR A 10 -4.04 -27.45 -15.91
N PRO A 11 -3.00 -26.68 -15.49
CA PRO A 11 -3.02 -26.02 -14.18
C PRO A 11 -4.35 -25.30 -14.00
N VAL A 12 -5.00 -25.49 -12.85
CA VAL A 12 -6.30 -24.85 -12.53
C VAL A 12 -6.19 -23.32 -12.63
N VAL A 13 -4.97 -22.77 -12.44
CA VAL A 13 -4.65 -21.36 -12.63
C VAL A 13 -3.45 -21.21 -13.57
N LEU A 14 -3.64 -20.46 -14.66
CA LEU A 14 -2.56 -20.04 -15.55
C LEU A 14 -2.01 -18.68 -15.06
N TRP A 15 -0.98 -18.72 -14.22
CA TRP A 15 -0.35 -17.52 -13.63
C TRP A 15 0.10 -16.50 -14.69
N SER A 16 0.51 -16.95 -15.87
CA SER A 16 0.95 -16.07 -16.98
C SER A 16 -0.18 -15.30 -17.66
N LYS A 17 -1.44 -15.58 -17.29
CA LYS A 17 -2.63 -14.83 -17.70
C LYS A 17 -3.30 -14.11 -16.54
N LEU A 18 -2.65 -14.11 -15.37
CA LEU A 18 -3.19 -13.44 -14.19
C LEU A 18 -3.28 -11.94 -14.44
N ARG A 19 -4.46 -11.36 -14.20
CA ARG A 19 -4.72 -9.92 -14.34
C ARG A 19 -4.88 -9.22 -13.00
N VAL A 20 -5.40 -9.92 -12.00
CA VAL A 20 -5.62 -9.39 -10.66
C VAL A 20 -5.03 -10.35 -9.65
N LEU A 21 -4.21 -9.84 -8.73
CA LEU A 21 -3.67 -10.59 -7.61
C LEU A 21 -4.04 -9.88 -6.31
N THR A 22 -4.67 -10.60 -5.39
CA THR A 22 -4.93 -10.14 -4.03
C THR A 22 -4.27 -11.09 -3.06
N LEU A 23 -3.44 -10.57 -2.16
CA LEU A 23 -2.77 -11.32 -1.10
C LEU A 23 -2.83 -10.55 0.23
N SER A 24 -2.65 -11.28 1.33
CA SER A 24 -2.38 -10.68 2.63
C SER A 24 -0.88 -10.43 2.77
N PRO A 25 -0.42 -9.21 3.11
CA PRO A 25 0.99 -8.95 3.38
C PRO A 25 1.47 -9.60 4.70
N PHE A 26 0.55 -10.15 5.50
CA PHE A 26 0.82 -10.81 6.78
C PHE A 26 0.94 -12.33 6.65
N GLU A 27 0.49 -12.91 5.52
CA GLU A 27 0.57 -14.35 5.29
C GLU A 27 1.92 -14.75 4.67
N GLU A 28 2.86 -15.21 5.49
CA GLU A 28 4.22 -15.60 5.05
C GLU A 28 4.22 -16.57 3.87
N LYS A 29 3.38 -17.62 3.91
CA LYS A 29 3.29 -18.61 2.83
C LYS A 29 2.78 -18.01 1.52
N GLY A 30 1.81 -17.10 1.60
CA GLY A 30 1.28 -16.38 0.45
C GLY A 30 2.35 -15.45 -0.13
N MET A 31 3.02 -14.68 0.73
CA MET A 31 4.06 -13.74 0.34
C MET A 31 5.33 -14.41 -0.21
N ALA A 32 5.66 -15.62 0.26
CA ALA A 32 6.74 -16.43 -0.31
C ALA A 32 6.49 -16.79 -1.80
N CYS A 33 5.23 -16.83 -2.23
CA CYS A 33 4.86 -17.10 -3.62
C CYS A 33 4.76 -15.82 -4.48
N LEU A 34 4.81 -14.62 -3.87
CA LEU A 34 4.54 -13.36 -4.58
C LEU A 34 5.52 -13.12 -5.71
N ARG A 35 6.83 -13.12 -5.44
CA ARG A 35 7.85 -12.85 -6.47
C ARG A 35 7.74 -13.80 -7.68
N PRO A 36 7.66 -15.14 -7.51
CA PRO A 36 7.42 -16.05 -8.64
C PRO A 36 6.14 -15.73 -9.43
N ILE A 37 5.05 -15.35 -8.75
CA ILE A 37 3.80 -14.97 -9.43
C ILE A 37 4.00 -13.69 -10.24
N LEU A 38 4.64 -12.65 -9.67
CA LEU A 38 4.93 -11.39 -10.37
C LEU A 38 5.81 -11.60 -11.61
N GLU A 39 6.82 -12.47 -11.52
CA GLU A 39 7.70 -12.80 -12.65
C GLU A 39 6.92 -13.48 -13.79
N VAL A 40 6.06 -14.44 -13.47
CA VAL A 40 5.28 -15.16 -14.48
C VAL A 40 4.15 -14.31 -15.08
N ALA A 41 3.52 -13.45 -14.27
CA ALA A 41 2.42 -12.58 -14.67
C ALA A 41 2.88 -11.19 -15.14
N CYS A 42 4.19 -10.95 -15.31
CA CYS A 42 4.75 -9.60 -15.50
C CYS A 42 4.14 -8.80 -16.65
N ASN A 43 3.70 -9.49 -17.71
CA ASN A 43 3.11 -8.86 -18.90
C ASN A 43 1.58 -8.88 -18.91
N THR A 44 0.92 -9.41 -17.89
CA THR A 44 -0.54 -9.54 -17.83
C THR A 44 -1.17 -8.97 -16.57
N LEU A 45 -0.41 -8.84 -15.48
CA LEU A 45 -0.91 -8.34 -14.21
C LEU A 45 -1.26 -6.85 -14.35
N GLU A 46 -2.52 -6.54 -14.09
CA GLU A 46 -3.10 -5.20 -14.16
C GLU A 46 -3.35 -4.62 -12.77
N GLU A 47 -3.65 -5.46 -11.78
CA GLU A 47 -4.00 -5.00 -10.44
C GLU A 47 -3.33 -5.87 -9.38
N LEU A 48 -2.67 -5.23 -8.42
CA LEU A 48 -2.03 -5.87 -7.28
C LEU A 48 -2.55 -5.25 -5.98
N TYR A 49 -3.20 -6.09 -5.17
CA TYR A 49 -3.76 -5.72 -3.87
C TYR A 49 -3.06 -6.50 -2.76
N LEU A 50 -2.34 -5.80 -1.89
CA LEU A 50 -1.73 -6.34 -0.68
C LEU A 50 -2.56 -5.89 0.53
N THR A 51 -3.83 -6.30 0.58
CA THR A 51 -4.86 -5.70 1.45
C THR A 51 -5.65 -6.68 2.31
N ASN A 52 -5.42 -8.00 2.21
CA ASN A 52 -6.27 -8.96 2.91
C ASN A 52 -5.91 -9.06 4.40
N SER A 53 -6.68 -8.38 5.26
CA SER A 53 -6.54 -8.39 6.72
C SER A 53 -7.26 -9.61 7.31
N THR A 54 -6.58 -10.76 7.36
CA THR A 54 -6.93 -11.74 8.38
C THR A 54 -6.55 -11.14 9.73
N LEU A 55 -7.58 -10.80 10.51
CA LEU A 55 -7.57 -10.22 11.86
C LEU A 55 -6.46 -10.80 12.77
N GLY A 56 -5.25 -10.27 12.66
CA GLY A 56 -4.10 -10.64 13.47
C GLY A 56 -3.14 -9.46 13.52
N ILE A 57 -2.56 -9.22 14.70
CA ILE A 57 -1.50 -8.22 14.93
C ILE A 57 -0.15 -8.81 14.47
N ASP A 58 -0.17 -9.62 13.41
CA ASP A 58 1.02 -10.26 12.89
C ASP A 58 1.93 -9.19 12.28
N ASP A 59 3.24 -9.36 12.44
CA ASP A 59 4.21 -8.41 11.93
C ASP A 59 4.12 -8.34 10.40
N GLN A 60 3.98 -7.12 9.88
CA GLN A 60 4.01 -6.89 8.45
C GLN A 60 5.37 -7.31 7.89
N LEU A 61 5.37 -8.13 6.85
CA LEU A 61 6.61 -8.53 6.19
C LEU A 61 7.25 -7.34 5.45
N PRO A 62 8.59 -7.19 5.48
CA PRO A 62 9.29 -6.18 4.69
C PRO A 62 9.07 -6.39 3.18
N LEU A 63 8.41 -5.44 2.54
CA LEU A 63 7.93 -5.53 1.17
C LEU A 63 9.03 -5.23 0.16
N ALA A 64 9.99 -4.36 0.47
CA ALA A 64 11.08 -4.02 -0.44
C ALA A 64 11.88 -5.27 -0.87
N GLY A 65 11.97 -6.26 0.03
CA GLY A 65 12.61 -7.54 -0.24
C GLY A 65 11.73 -8.55 -1.00
N LEU A 66 10.45 -8.27 -1.20
CA LEU A 66 9.46 -9.23 -1.71
C LEU A 66 8.74 -8.74 -2.98
N VAL A 67 8.63 -7.42 -3.16
CA VAL A 67 7.84 -6.78 -4.20
C VAL A 67 8.75 -5.97 -5.11
N ASP A 68 8.81 -6.37 -6.38
CA ASP A 68 9.45 -5.62 -7.47
C ASP A 68 8.41 -5.36 -8.56
N LEU A 69 8.03 -4.10 -8.75
CA LEU A 69 7.01 -3.68 -9.70
C LEU A 69 7.62 -3.26 -11.05
N SER A 70 8.94 -3.28 -11.19
CA SER A 70 9.65 -2.74 -12.37
C SER A 70 9.30 -3.44 -13.68
N LYS A 71 8.96 -4.73 -13.63
CA LYS A 71 8.63 -5.55 -14.80
C LYS A 71 7.14 -5.62 -15.10
N LEU A 72 6.28 -5.04 -14.25
CA LEU A 72 4.83 -5.12 -14.38
C LEU A 72 4.31 -4.07 -15.38
N SER A 73 4.57 -4.30 -16.66
CA SER A 73 4.32 -3.34 -17.74
C SER A 73 2.84 -2.96 -17.93
N ARG A 74 1.92 -3.77 -17.41
CA ARG A 74 0.47 -3.54 -17.47
C ARG A 74 -0.15 -3.14 -16.14
N LEU A 75 0.64 -2.92 -15.09
CA LEU A 75 0.11 -2.55 -13.78
C LEU A 75 -0.62 -1.20 -13.88
N ARG A 76 -1.88 -1.20 -13.47
CA ARG A 76 -2.79 -0.05 -13.45
C ARG A 76 -3.18 0.33 -12.03
N VAL A 77 -3.32 -0.66 -11.14
CA VAL A 77 -3.70 -0.46 -9.74
C VAL A 77 -2.68 -1.13 -8.83
N PHE A 78 -2.17 -0.37 -7.87
CA PHE A 78 -1.42 -0.92 -6.75
C PHE A 78 -2.07 -0.43 -5.45
N ALA A 79 -2.42 -1.38 -4.59
CA ALA A 79 -3.07 -1.09 -3.32
C ALA A 79 -2.42 -1.88 -2.19
N ILE A 80 -2.31 -1.26 -1.01
CA ILE A 80 -1.71 -1.89 0.16
C ILE A 80 -2.41 -1.49 1.46
N TYR A 81 -2.48 -2.44 2.39
CA TYR A 81 -2.91 -2.26 3.77
C TYR A 81 -1.72 -2.39 4.73
N PRO A 82 -0.98 -1.30 5.02
CA PRO A 82 0.12 -1.35 5.97
C PRO A 82 -0.33 -1.09 7.42
N ILE A 83 0.36 -1.71 8.38
CA ILE A 83 0.24 -1.43 9.82
C ILE A 83 1.46 -0.64 10.26
N ILE A 84 1.27 0.55 10.84
CA ILE A 84 2.34 1.38 11.40
C ILE A 84 2.18 1.44 12.90
N ARG A 85 3.20 1.01 13.63
CA ARG A 85 3.26 1.04 15.10
C ARG A 85 4.04 2.28 15.55
N CYS A 86 3.36 3.26 16.14
CA CYS A 86 3.96 4.53 16.57
C CYS A 86 4.79 4.41 17.85
N ASP A 87 4.60 3.34 18.61
CA ASP A 87 5.30 3.00 19.84
C ASP A 87 6.68 2.35 19.58
N GLU A 88 6.92 1.87 18.36
CA GLU A 88 8.21 1.33 17.93
C GLU A 88 9.10 2.44 17.33
N PRO A 89 10.16 2.89 18.03
CA PRO A 89 11.06 3.90 17.51
C PRO A 89 11.78 3.38 16.27
N GLY A 90 11.74 4.14 15.17
CA GLY A 90 12.39 3.75 13.94
C GLY A 90 11.61 2.73 13.11
N SER A 91 10.27 2.72 13.22
CA SER A 91 9.41 2.15 12.18
C SER A 91 9.95 2.56 10.79
N THR A 92 9.97 1.60 9.87
CA THR A 92 10.46 1.78 8.50
C THR A 92 9.39 1.44 7.46
N VAL A 93 8.14 1.33 7.88
CA VAL A 93 7.02 0.86 7.03
C VAL A 93 6.83 1.81 5.85
N ILE A 94 6.85 3.12 6.09
CA ILE A 94 6.72 4.10 5.01
C ILE A 94 7.93 4.07 4.07
N ARG A 95 9.14 3.97 4.62
CA ARG A 95 10.37 3.84 3.82
C ARG A 95 10.38 2.58 2.95
N ASP A 96 9.87 1.48 3.48
CA ASP A 96 9.73 0.20 2.79
C ASP A 96 8.73 0.32 1.63
N ILE A 97 7.59 0.99 1.85
CA ILE A 97 6.64 1.35 0.79
C ILE A 97 7.31 2.24 -0.28
N ASN A 98 8.03 3.29 0.11
CA ASN A 98 8.75 4.17 -0.82
C ASN A 98 9.73 3.37 -1.68
N THR A 99 10.42 2.40 -1.08
CA THR A 99 11.34 1.52 -1.80
C THR A 99 10.61 0.68 -2.85
N VAL A 100 9.45 0.10 -2.52
CA VAL A 100 8.62 -0.63 -3.49
C VAL A 100 8.13 0.29 -4.61
N LEU A 101 7.61 1.48 -4.27
CA LEU A 101 7.13 2.46 -5.24
C LEU A 101 8.25 2.90 -6.20
N SER A 102 9.48 3.05 -5.70
CA SER A 102 10.66 3.43 -6.49
C SER A 102 10.96 2.46 -7.64
N THR A 103 10.52 1.20 -7.53
CA THR A 103 10.69 0.19 -8.58
C THR A 103 9.77 0.43 -9.78
N ILE A 104 8.66 1.16 -9.61
CA ILE A 104 7.76 1.50 -10.71
C ILE A 104 8.47 2.52 -11.61
N SER A 105 8.72 2.18 -12.88
CA SER A 105 9.37 3.11 -13.81
C SER A 105 8.51 4.37 -14.06
N ALA A 106 9.12 5.50 -14.44
CA ALA A 106 8.35 6.71 -14.80
C ALA A 106 7.45 6.50 -16.05
N SER A 107 7.82 5.57 -16.93
CA SER A 107 7.04 5.15 -18.10
C SER A 107 6.17 3.93 -17.74
N ASN A 108 5.20 4.13 -16.85
CA ASN A 108 4.31 3.06 -16.37
C ASN A 108 2.83 3.30 -16.78
N THR A 109 1.97 2.31 -16.56
CA THR A 109 0.52 2.37 -16.81
C THR A 109 -0.34 2.59 -15.57
N VAL A 110 0.27 2.83 -14.40
CA VAL A 110 -0.45 3.01 -13.12
C VAL A 110 -1.38 4.21 -13.22
N THR A 111 -2.64 4.00 -12.87
CA THR A 111 -3.68 5.03 -12.80
C THR A 111 -4.23 5.19 -11.40
N LYS A 112 -3.99 4.23 -10.50
CA LYS A 112 -4.48 4.27 -9.13
C LYS A 112 -3.45 3.72 -8.15
N LEU A 113 -3.19 4.48 -7.10
CA LEU A 113 -2.45 4.07 -5.90
C LEU A 113 -3.40 4.18 -4.71
N SER A 114 -3.48 3.13 -3.89
CA SER A 114 -4.35 3.11 -2.72
C SER A 114 -3.60 2.61 -1.49
N PHE A 115 -3.65 3.40 -0.42
CA PHE A 115 -3.00 3.08 0.84
C PHE A 115 -4.03 3.12 1.96
N ASP A 116 -4.23 1.99 2.63
CA ASP A 116 -5.17 1.82 3.74
C ASP A 116 -4.37 1.55 5.02
N PHE A 117 -3.96 2.63 5.68
CA PHE A 117 -3.09 2.56 6.85
C PHE A 117 -3.89 2.23 8.11
N MET A 118 -3.48 1.17 8.81
CA MET A 118 -3.79 1.00 10.22
C MET A 118 -2.65 1.58 11.04
N ILE A 119 -2.97 2.54 11.90
CA ILE A 119 -2.00 3.17 12.80
C ILE A 119 -2.26 2.67 14.22
N CYS A 120 -1.29 2.00 14.81
CA CYS A 120 -1.30 1.51 16.18
C CYS A 120 -0.42 2.40 17.06
N GLY A 121 -0.83 2.66 18.29
CA GLY A 121 -0.05 3.43 19.26
C GLY A 121 -0.85 4.57 19.89
N GLU A 122 -0.19 5.35 20.75
CA GLU A 122 -0.82 6.42 21.52
C GLU A 122 -0.31 7.81 21.13
N HIS A 123 -1.14 8.83 21.36
CA HIS A 123 -0.76 10.23 21.20
C HIS A 123 0.47 10.54 22.09
N PRO A 124 1.52 11.22 21.58
CA PRO A 124 1.54 12.08 20.40
C PRO A 124 1.84 11.43 19.04
N PHE A 125 1.76 10.09 18.89
CA PHE A 125 2.03 9.36 17.64
C PHE A 125 3.39 9.71 17.00
N GLY A 126 4.38 10.09 17.81
CA GLY A 126 5.64 10.66 17.34
C GLY A 126 6.36 9.79 16.32
N GLY A 127 6.50 8.48 16.60
CA GLY A 127 7.14 7.54 15.68
C GLY A 127 6.49 7.49 14.29
N CYS A 128 5.16 7.58 14.23
CA CYS A 128 4.43 7.62 12.96
C CYS A 128 4.58 8.96 12.24
N LEU A 129 4.61 10.09 12.96
CA LEU A 129 4.77 11.41 12.34
C LEU A 129 6.17 11.61 11.75
N ASP A 130 7.19 10.95 12.31
CA ASP A 130 8.59 11.08 11.89
C ASP A 130 8.94 10.22 10.66
N GLU A 131 8.02 9.36 10.20
CA GLU A 131 8.16 8.59 8.97
C GLU A 131 8.22 9.47 7.71
N ASP A 132 8.74 8.88 6.63
CA ASP A 132 9.01 9.54 5.34
C ASP A 132 7.76 9.68 4.46
N TRP A 133 6.72 10.33 5.01
CA TRP A 133 5.47 10.60 4.29
C TRP A 133 5.68 11.46 3.04
N GLU A 134 6.64 12.39 3.09
CA GLU A 134 7.01 13.22 1.93
C GLU A 134 7.54 12.37 0.78
N GLY A 135 8.37 11.36 1.08
CA GLY A 135 8.84 10.38 0.10
C GLY A 135 7.71 9.63 -0.62
N ILE A 136 6.59 9.31 0.05
CA ILE A 136 5.44 8.70 -0.66
C ILE A 136 4.92 9.68 -1.72
N TYR A 137 4.75 10.95 -1.36
CA TYR A 137 4.21 11.95 -2.27
C TYR A 137 5.15 12.22 -3.45
N ASP A 138 6.45 12.25 -3.21
CA ASP A 138 7.46 12.37 -4.26
C ASP A 138 7.42 11.19 -5.23
N GLU A 139 7.27 9.97 -4.71
CA GLU A 139 7.10 8.77 -5.52
C GLU A 139 5.78 8.79 -6.32
N VAL A 140 4.69 9.25 -5.72
CA VAL A 140 3.39 9.43 -6.41
C VAL A 140 3.51 10.44 -7.56
N ILE A 141 4.19 11.57 -7.34
CA ILE A 141 4.46 12.57 -8.38
C ILE A 141 5.30 11.97 -9.51
N ARG A 142 6.36 11.24 -9.17
CA ARG A 142 7.25 10.58 -10.12
C ARG A 142 6.50 9.52 -10.95
N ILE A 143 5.69 8.69 -10.30
CA ILE A 143 4.86 7.65 -10.95
C ILE A 143 3.80 8.28 -11.86
N SER A 144 3.19 9.39 -11.41
CA SER A 144 2.27 10.16 -12.21
C SER A 144 2.94 10.68 -13.47
N SER A 145 4.19 11.19 -13.43
CA SER A 145 4.90 11.64 -14.65
C SER A 145 4.04 12.55 -15.57
N GLY A 146 3.13 13.33 -14.96
CA GLY A 146 2.21 14.22 -15.68
C GLY A 146 0.97 13.57 -16.33
N LYS A 147 0.70 12.27 -16.14
CA LYS A 147 -0.61 11.63 -16.46
C LYS A 147 -1.55 11.65 -15.26
N SER A 148 -2.84 11.43 -15.53
CA SER A 148 -3.86 11.31 -14.49
C SER A 148 -3.56 10.11 -13.59
N LEU A 149 -3.60 10.35 -12.28
CA LEU A 149 -3.40 9.33 -11.26
C LEU A 149 -4.34 9.60 -10.09
N GLU A 150 -5.08 8.60 -9.69
CA GLU A 150 -5.91 8.60 -8.49
C GLU A 150 -5.08 8.12 -7.30
N LEU A 151 -5.13 8.86 -6.20
CA LEU A 151 -4.40 8.58 -4.98
C LEU A 151 -5.38 8.51 -3.82
N ASP A 152 -5.61 7.30 -3.32
CA ASP A 152 -6.44 7.07 -2.15
C ASP A 152 -5.55 6.89 -0.91
N PHE A 153 -5.79 7.71 0.11
CA PHE A 153 -5.26 7.55 1.45
C PHE A 153 -6.42 7.32 2.41
N TYR A 154 -6.48 6.14 2.99
CA TYR A 154 -7.33 5.83 4.12
C TYR A 154 -6.44 5.63 5.35
N MET A 155 -6.84 6.22 6.47
CA MET A 155 -6.14 6.07 7.75
C MET A 155 -7.16 5.70 8.82
N ALA A 156 -6.93 4.60 9.51
CA ALA A 156 -7.65 4.23 10.72
C ALA A 156 -6.68 4.12 11.89
N LEU A 157 -7.12 4.54 13.09
CA LEU A 157 -6.41 4.23 14.32
C LEU A 157 -6.92 2.91 14.91
N ASP A 158 -6.00 2.08 15.39
CA ASP A 158 -6.35 0.95 16.23
C ASP A 158 -6.81 1.45 17.60
N LYS A 159 -8.10 1.27 17.89
CA LYS A 159 -8.74 1.78 19.10
C LYS A 159 -8.57 0.77 20.22
N ILE A 160 -7.34 0.61 20.72
CA ILE A 160 -7.07 -0.24 21.88
C ILE A 160 -7.75 0.33 23.15
N MET A 161 -8.09 1.63 23.20
CA MET A 161 -8.83 2.23 24.31
C MET A 161 -10.08 3.04 23.86
N PRO A 162 -11.28 2.68 24.33
CA PRO A 162 -12.54 3.29 23.87
C PRO A 162 -12.81 4.73 24.38
N GLU A 163 -12.01 5.24 25.32
CA GLU A 163 -12.32 6.49 26.03
C GLU A 163 -11.41 7.67 25.66
N TRP A 164 -10.31 7.44 24.93
CA TRP A 164 -9.30 8.47 24.62
C TRP A 164 -9.37 8.89 23.15
N GLU A 165 -10.42 9.67 22.89
CA GLU A 165 -10.48 10.86 22.05
C GLU A 165 -10.06 10.82 20.56
N TYR A 166 -11.09 11.01 19.74
CA TYR A 166 -11.12 11.51 18.35
C TYR A 166 -10.12 12.65 18.01
N TYR A 167 -9.60 13.38 19.00
CA TYR A 167 -8.66 14.48 18.79
C TYR A 167 -7.33 14.02 18.19
N GLY A 168 -6.79 12.89 18.67
CA GLY A 168 -5.50 12.37 18.20
C GLY A 168 -5.53 11.97 16.72
N GLU A 169 -6.63 11.34 16.29
CA GLU A 169 -6.86 10.91 14.91
C GLU A 169 -6.93 12.08 13.94
N HIS A 170 -7.68 13.13 14.31
CA HIS A 170 -7.80 14.32 13.50
C HIS A 170 -6.47 15.05 13.35
N GLU A 171 -5.71 15.19 14.44
CA GLU A 171 -4.41 15.84 14.41
C GLU A 171 -3.39 15.07 13.56
N LEU A 172 -3.29 13.75 13.77
CA LEU A 172 -2.40 12.90 12.99
C LEU A 172 -2.72 13.01 11.50
N SER A 173 -4.00 12.83 11.15
CA SER A 173 -4.49 12.95 9.77
C SER A 173 -4.19 14.32 9.18
N LYS A 174 -4.42 15.40 9.94
CA LYS A 174 -4.14 16.77 9.51
C LYS A 174 -2.65 17.00 9.28
N ARG A 175 -1.77 16.50 10.15
CA ARG A 175 -0.32 16.66 10.02
C ARG A 175 0.23 15.88 8.82
N ILE A 176 -0.21 14.63 8.61
CA ILE A 176 0.17 13.84 7.43
C ILE A 176 -0.33 14.50 6.15
N LYS A 177 -1.60 14.93 6.09
CA LYS A 177 -2.14 15.71 4.95
C LYS A 177 -1.35 17.01 4.73
N GLY A 178 -0.90 17.65 5.81
CA GLY A 178 -0.07 18.85 5.75
C GLY A 178 1.29 18.63 5.08
N LYS A 179 1.82 17.39 5.10
CA LYS A 179 3.03 17.01 4.35
C LYS A 179 2.78 16.81 2.86
N ALA A 180 1.52 16.68 2.43
CA ALA A 180 1.14 16.51 1.01
C ALA A 180 1.19 17.81 0.19
N THR A 181 1.86 18.86 0.66
CA THR A 181 1.92 20.17 -0.01
C THR A 181 2.51 20.09 -1.42
N SER A 182 3.46 19.18 -1.64
CA SER A 182 4.07 18.94 -2.96
C SER A 182 3.04 18.53 -4.02
N LEU A 183 1.99 17.79 -3.64
CA LEU A 183 0.93 17.35 -4.58
C LEU A 183 0.13 18.51 -5.18
N SER A 184 0.07 19.67 -4.52
CA SER A 184 -0.68 20.84 -5.00
C SER A 184 -0.18 21.38 -6.35
N GLY A 185 1.11 21.16 -6.67
CA GLY A 185 1.70 21.51 -7.96
C GLY A 185 1.32 20.56 -9.11
N HIS A 186 0.60 19.47 -8.83
CA HIS A 186 0.33 18.37 -9.76
C HIS A 186 -1.17 18.13 -9.91
N PRO A 187 -1.92 19.00 -10.62
CA PRO A 187 -3.40 18.99 -10.67
C PRO A 187 -4.01 17.74 -11.34
N LYS A 188 -3.20 16.90 -11.98
CA LYS A 188 -3.62 15.62 -12.56
C LYS A 188 -3.60 14.47 -11.56
N ILE A 189 -3.08 14.69 -10.36
CA ILE A 189 -3.13 13.75 -9.26
C ILE A 189 -4.40 14.05 -8.45
N TRP A 190 -5.35 13.13 -8.46
CA TRP A 190 -6.61 13.25 -7.74
C TRP A 190 -6.47 12.57 -6.39
N THR A 191 -6.39 13.37 -5.33
CA THR A 191 -6.14 12.88 -3.98
C THR A 191 -7.44 12.75 -3.18
N HIS A 192 -7.69 11.58 -2.64
CA HIS A 192 -8.80 11.31 -1.73
C HIS A 192 -8.23 10.91 -0.37
N PHE A 193 -8.48 11.74 0.64
CA PHE A 193 -8.07 11.45 2.01
C PHE A 193 -9.28 11.11 2.88
N TRP A 194 -9.46 9.83 3.15
CA TRP A 194 -10.52 9.30 3.97
C TRP A 194 -10.06 9.14 5.41
N ASN A 195 -10.90 9.62 6.32
CA ASN A 195 -10.73 9.40 7.74
C ASN A 195 -12.12 9.00 8.30
N PRO A 196 -12.33 7.75 8.74
CA PRO A 196 -13.64 7.25 9.17
C PRO A 196 -14.24 8.03 10.34
N SER A 197 -13.42 8.74 11.12
CA SER A 197 -13.89 9.62 12.20
C SER A 197 -14.44 10.98 11.75
N GLY A 198 -14.40 11.30 10.44
CA GLY A 198 -14.83 12.59 9.88
C GLY A 198 -16.33 12.75 9.63
N ALA A 199 -17.17 11.78 9.99
CA ALA A 199 -18.62 11.88 9.84
C ALA A 199 -19.26 12.52 11.08
N ILE A 200 -19.02 13.82 11.31
CA ILE A 200 -19.97 14.80 11.88
C ILE A 200 -19.44 16.19 11.46
N GLN A 201 -20.17 16.84 10.54
CA GLN A 201 -20.14 18.30 10.37
C GLN A 201 -21.12 18.93 11.36
#